data_AF-A0A080Z9R9-F1
#
_entry.id   AF-A0A080Z9R9-F1
#
_cell.length_a   1.000
_cell.length_b   1.000
_cell.length_c   1.000
_cell.angle_alpha   90.00
_cell.angle_beta   90.00
_cell.angle_gamma   90.00
#
_symmetry.space_group_name_H-M   'P 1'
#
loop_
_entity.id
_entity.type
_entity.pdbx_description
1 polymer ?
#
loop_
_entity_poly.entity_id
_entity_poly.type
_entity_poly.pdbx_seq_one_letter_code
_entity_poly.pdbx_strand_id
1 'polypeptide(L)'
;MALLFRGSRTSRAALKSASRLASRFGHERSAARCMSTQAARATLLSSDLATASTNAKPPPELQRLQLNAAILTQLQTQIQSLGNAPGSQRDAFYVVDTAAIEDRFKLWHQYLPEVRPYYAVKCNPDPALIEGLARLGAGFDCASQTEISSVLGNGVPASDIIYANPCKQGSQIAYAHANGVDMMTFDSQDELTKIHSINPSAKLVLRLYVDDSNSICRLGTKFGAMVHDVPDILNHAKALNLDVVGVSFHVGSGCFNVEAYSNAVVRARKVFDIGHSLGFNFNLLDIGGGFPGTENAPIRFEDCALELKKSLAVHFPQSSGVKVISEPGRFFAASTHTLAVNVIGRKVAPTFDVPGQPPVLASAAGQTPNYMYFVNDGLYASFNCMVYDHPTIQPVIMSDAASPGATQMYKASLWGPTCDGMDCIMKEVELPLMDIGQWILFPSMGAYTCAAGSDFNGFQRPQKIYFDSNFVADDQQQFVH
;
A
#
# COMPACT_ATOMS: atom_id res chain seq x y z
N MET A 1 31.05 1.40 -61.99
CA MET A 1 32.10 1.57 -60.98
C MET A 1 31.45 1.36 -59.61
N ALA A 2 31.40 0.12 -59.14
CA ALA A 2 30.76 -0.26 -57.88
C ALA A 2 31.78 -1.00 -57.01
N LEU A 3 32.04 -0.46 -55.81
CA LEU A 3 33.01 -1.00 -54.87
C LEU A 3 32.32 -1.31 -53.54
N LEU A 4 32.16 -2.62 -53.33
CA LEU A 4 32.30 -3.41 -52.09
C LEU A 4 32.51 -2.64 -50.76
N PHE A 5 31.67 -2.98 -49.76
CA PHE A 5 32.10 -2.99 -48.36
C PHE A 5 31.83 -4.36 -47.72
N ARG A 6 32.91 -4.94 -47.18
CA ARG A 6 32.99 -6.23 -46.46
C ARG A 6 32.39 -6.09 -45.06
N GLY A 7 31.68 -7.13 -44.62
CA GLY A 7 31.21 -7.27 -43.24
C GLY A 7 32.32 -7.61 -42.24
N SER A 8 32.16 -7.16 -41.00
CA SER A 8 32.94 -7.59 -39.84
C SER A 8 32.06 -8.27 -38.79
N ARG A 9 32.61 -9.32 -38.18
CA ARG A 9 31.98 -10.31 -37.29
C ARG A 9 31.77 -9.79 -35.84
N THR A 10 31.04 -8.69 -35.64
CA THR A 10 30.80 -8.16 -34.27
C THR A 10 29.34 -8.17 -33.81
N SER A 11 28.36 -8.57 -34.64
CA SER A 11 26.94 -8.50 -34.25
C SER A 11 26.38 -9.70 -33.47
N ARG A 12 27.11 -10.82 -33.33
CA ARG A 12 26.61 -12.01 -32.60
C ARG A 12 27.01 -12.09 -31.13
N ALA A 13 27.95 -11.27 -30.66
CA ALA A 13 28.35 -11.23 -29.25
C ALA A 13 27.48 -10.28 -28.40
N ALA A 14 26.91 -9.23 -29.02
CA ALA A 14 26.07 -8.24 -28.34
C ALA A 14 24.69 -8.78 -27.91
N LEU A 15 24.17 -9.80 -28.60
CA LEU A 15 22.87 -10.42 -28.26
C LEU A 15 22.96 -11.44 -27.11
N LYS A 16 24.15 -11.94 -26.77
CA LYS A 16 24.35 -12.89 -25.64
C LYS A 16 24.72 -12.21 -24.33
N SER A 17 25.08 -10.92 -24.33
CA SER A 17 25.33 -10.13 -23.12
C SER A 17 24.06 -9.47 -22.58
N ALA A 18 23.08 -9.15 -23.45
CA ALA A 18 21.81 -8.56 -23.04
C ALA A 18 20.99 -9.51 -22.13
N SER A 19 20.99 -10.81 -22.42
CA SER A 19 20.28 -11.81 -21.59
C SER A 19 20.95 -12.11 -20.24
N ARG A 20 22.21 -11.67 -20.04
CA ARG A 20 22.94 -11.81 -18.76
C ARG A 20 22.94 -10.55 -17.90
N LEU A 21 22.51 -9.40 -18.42
CA LEU A 21 22.37 -8.17 -17.62
C LEU A 21 20.97 -8.01 -17.01
N ALA A 22 19.92 -8.59 -17.61
CA ALA A 22 18.57 -8.56 -17.04
C ALA A 22 18.48 -9.32 -15.70
N SER A 23 19.35 -10.31 -15.46
CA SER A 23 19.37 -11.09 -14.22
C SER A 23 20.05 -10.40 -13.03
N ARG A 24 20.55 -9.16 -13.19
CA ARG A 24 21.13 -8.36 -12.09
C ARG A 24 20.17 -7.34 -11.50
N PHE A 25 19.06 -7.04 -12.16
CA PHE A 25 18.01 -6.18 -11.63
C PHE A 25 16.93 -7.02 -10.97
N GLY A 26 17.15 -7.35 -9.69
CA GLY A 26 16.17 -7.49 -8.59
C GLY A 26 14.84 -8.26 -8.71
N HIS A 27 14.28 -8.53 -9.89
CA HIS A 27 12.90 -8.99 -10.03
C HIS A 27 12.70 -10.49 -9.85
N GLU A 28 13.68 -11.34 -10.17
CA GLU A 28 13.48 -12.80 -10.06
C GLU A 28 13.71 -13.36 -8.65
N ARG A 29 14.41 -12.65 -7.74
CA ARG A 29 14.76 -13.20 -6.42
C ARG A 29 13.79 -12.87 -5.29
N SER A 30 12.90 -11.89 -5.45
CA SER A 30 11.86 -11.60 -4.45
C SER A 30 10.67 -12.57 -4.55
N ALA A 31 10.28 -12.94 -5.78
CA ALA A 31 9.14 -13.84 -6.02
C ALA A 31 9.35 -15.26 -5.45
N ALA A 32 10.59 -15.74 -5.33
CA ALA A 32 10.87 -17.14 -4.99
C ALA A 32 10.78 -17.50 -3.50
N ARG A 33 10.65 -16.53 -2.56
CA ARG A 33 10.63 -16.83 -1.11
C ARG A 33 9.30 -16.55 -0.41
N CYS A 34 8.34 -15.89 -1.06
CA CYS A 34 7.07 -15.49 -0.43
C CYS A 34 5.84 -15.80 -1.29
N MET A 35 5.90 -16.81 -2.16
CA MET A 35 4.68 -17.37 -2.73
C MET A 35 4.38 -18.66 -1.98
N SER A 36 3.35 -18.62 -1.14
CA SER A 36 2.64 -19.84 -0.73
C SER A 36 2.44 -20.71 -1.96
N THR A 37 3.00 -21.92 -1.97
CA THR A 37 2.77 -22.93 -3.01
C THR A 37 1.35 -23.50 -2.96
N GLN A 38 0.54 -23.07 -1.99
CA GLN A 38 -0.85 -23.43 -1.85
C GLN A 38 -1.71 -22.38 -2.56
N ALA A 39 -2.55 -22.83 -3.50
CA ALA A 39 -3.54 -21.98 -4.16
C ALA A 39 -4.39 -21.25 -3.11
N ALA A 40 -4.65 -19.96 -3.33
CA ALA A 40 -5.56 -19.22 -2.45
C ALA A 40 -6.95 -19.89 -2.50
N ARG A 41 -7.59 -20.13 -1.36
CA ARG A 41 -8.91 -20.76 -1.30
C ARG A 41 -9.89 -19.76 -0.75
N ALA A 42 -10.96 -19.44 -1.49
CA ALA A 42 -11.94 -18.46 -1.04
C ALA A 42 -12.59 -18.84 0.29
N THR A 43 -12.88 -17.83 1.09
CA THR A 43 -13.61 -17.99 2.35
C THR A 43 -15.10 -17.86 2.07
N LEU A 44 -15.87 -18.86 2.51
CA LEU A 44 -17.32 -18.84 2.40
C LEU A 44 -17.90 -18.32 3.71
N LEU A 45 -18.53 -17.16 3.64
CA LEU A 45 -19.07 -16.47 4.79
C LEU A 45 -20.60 -16.60 4.79
N SER A 46 -21.18 -17.01 5.93
CA SER A 46 -22.65 -17.03 6.05
C SER A 46 -23.22 -15.62 5.92
N SER A 47 -24.27 -15.47 5.12
CA SER A 47 -25.00 -14.20 4.94
C SER A 47 -25.66 -13.72 6.23
N ASP A 48 -26.04 -14.64 7.12
CA ASP A 48 -26.65 -14.34 8.42
C ASP A 48 -25.70 -13.59 9.37
N LEU A 49 -24.39 -13.62 9.12
CA LEU A 49 -23.40 -12.93 9.97
C LEU A 49 -23.51 -11.40 9.92
N ALA A 50 -24.22 -10.84 8.92
CA ALA A 50 -24.58 -9.43 8.90
C ALA A 50 -25.61 -9.05 9.99
N THR A 51 -26.42 -10.02 10.45
CA THR A 51 -27.47 -9.82 11.46
C THR A 51 -27.01 -10.05 12.89
N ALA A 52 -25.76 -10.50 13.09
CA ALA A 52 -25.19 -10.69 14.41
C ALA A 52 -25.08 -9.34 15.14
N SER A 53 -25.54 -9.29 16.40
CA SER A 53 -25.55 -8.07 17.22
C SER A 53 -24.19 -7.36 17.20
N THR A 54 -24.21 -6.07 16.84
CA THR A 54 -23.04 -5.19 16.76
C THR A 54 -22.32 -4.99 18.10
N ASN A 55 -22.99 -5.30 19.23
CA ASN A 55 -22.45 -5.18 20.59
C ASN A 55 -21.66 -6.40 21.06
N ALA A 56 -21.62 -7.49 20.29
CA ALA A 56 -20.82 -8.67 20.60
C ALA A 56 -19.46 -8.62 19.88
N LYS A 57 -18.42 -9.21 20.49
CA LYS A 57 -17.11 -9.36 19.83
C LYS A 57 -17.31 -10.07 18.48
N PRO A 58 -16.77 -9.55 17.37
CA PRO A 58 -17.01 -10.15 16.05
C PRO A 58 -16.56 -11.61 16.05
N PRO A 59 -17.32 -12.50 15.38
CA PRO A 59 -16.94 -13.89 15.16
C PRO A 59 -15.47 -14.00 14.71
N PRO A 60 -14.70 -15.00 15.19
CA PRO A 60 -13.27 -15.13 14.88
C PRO A 60 -12.95 -15.10 13.38
N GLU A 61 -13.86 -15.61 12.55
CA GLU A 61 -13.73 -15.60 11.09
C GLU A 61 -13.78 -14.17 10.51
N LEU A 62 -14.71 -13.33 10.98
CA LEU A 62 -14.78 -11.92 10.57
C LEU A 62 -13.57 -11.14 11.04
N GLN A 63 -13.13 -11.37 12.28
CA GLN A 63 -11.93 -10.72 12.80
C GLN A 63 -10.69 -11.08 11.95
N ARG A 64 -10.55 -12.35 11.55
CA ARG A 64 -9.49 -12.78 10.63
C ARG A 64 -9.59 -12.10 9.27
N LEU A 65 -10.78 -11.87 8.74
CA LEU A 65 -10.97 -11.16 7.47
C LEU A 65 -10.87 -9.63 7.61
N GLN A 66 -10.77 -9.10 8.83
CA GLN A 66 -10.93 -7.68 9.14
C GLN A 66 -12.24 -7.11 8.60
N LEU A 67 -13.30 -7.89 8.79
CA LEU A 67 -14.67 -7.50 8.53
C LEU A 67 -15.41 -7.34 9.86
N ASN A 68 -16.47 -6.56 9.85
CA ASN A 68 -17.43 -6.45 10.95
C ASN A 68 -18.86 -6.54 10.38
N ALA A 69 -19.86 -6.71 11.25
CA ALA A 69 -21.25 -6.86 10.82
C ALA A 69 -21.75 -5.62 10.04
N ALA A 70 -21.33 -4.42 10.42
CA ALA A 70 -21.73 -3.19 9.74
C ALA A 70 -21.19 -3.10 8.29
N ILE A 71 -19.93 -3.50 8.06
CA ILE A 71 -19.35 -3.62 6.71
C ILE A 71 -20.19 -4.60 5.86
N LEU A 72 -20.54 -5.77 6.41
CA LEU A 72 -21.35 -6.75 5.69
C LEU A 72 -22.75 -6.24 5.37
N THR A 73 -23.41 -5.60 6.32
CA THR A 73 -24.74 -4.99 6.13
C THR A 73 -24.69 -3.93 5.04
N GLN A 74 -23.65 -3.08 5.02
CA GLN A 74 -23.51 -2.07 3.98
C GLN A 74 -23.23 -2.69 2.61
N LEU A 75 -22.39 -3.74 2.54
CA LEU A 75 -22.15 -4.49 1.30
C LEU A 75 -23.43 -5.14 0.77
N GLN A 76 -24.21 -5.79 1.63
CA GLN A 76 -25.48 -6.42 1.26
C GLN A 76 -26.50 -5.39 0.79
N THR A 77 -26.64 -4.29 1.52
CA THR A 77 -27.57 -3.19 1.18
C THR A 77 -27.24 -2.62 -0.19
N GLN A 78 -25.95 -2.38 -0.48
CA GLN A 78 -25.55 -1.90 -1.79
C GLN A 78 -25.73 -2.95 -2.89
N ILE A 79 -25.41 -4.22 -2.64
CA ILE A 79 -25.63 -5.30 -3.62
C ILE A 79 -27.12 -5.42 -3.97
N GLN A 80 -28.01 -5.26 -2.99
CA GLN A 80 -29.46 -5.28 -3.18
C GLN A 80 -29.94 -4.05 -3.96
N SER A 81 -29.41 -2.85 -3.66
CA SER A 81 -29.80 -1.61 -4.35
C SER A 81 -29.46 -1.61 -5.85
N LEU A 82 -28.39 -2.32 -6.26
CA LEU A 82 -28.01 -2.51 -7.65
C LEU A 82 -28.92 -3.49 -8.43
N GLY A 83 -29.84 -4.18 -7.74
CA GLY A 83 -30.76 -5.14 -8.32
C GLY A 83 -30.10 -6.44 -8.81
N ASN A 84 -30.91 -7.35 -9.33
CA ASN A 84 -30.48 -8.67 -9.86
C ASN A 84 -31.05 -9.00 -11.25
N ALA A 85 -31.75 -8.05 -11.88
CA ALA A 85 -32.34 -8.27 -13.20
C ALA A 85 -31.25 -8.35 -14.29
N PRO A 86 -31.46 -9.15 -15.36
CA PRO A 86 -30.58 -9.13 -16.52
C PRO A 86 -30.46 -7.71 -17.10
N GLY A 87 -29.23 -7.22 -17.27
CA GLY A 87 -28.96 -5.87 -17.78
C GLY A 87 -28.88 -4.77 -16.71
N SER A 88 -29.10 -5.08 -15.43
CA SER A 88 -28.81 -4.14 -14.33
C SER A 88 -27.33 -3.74 -14.33
N GLN A 89 -27.06 -2.45 -14.07
CA GLN A 89 -25.70 -1.93 -13.90
C GLN A 89 -25.19 -2.31 -12.50
N ARG A 90 -24.37 -3.36 -12.42
CA ARG A 90 -23.88 -3.95 -11.18
C ARG A 90 -22.38 -3.68 -11.00
N ASP A 91 -22.02 -2.41 -11.07
CA ASP A 91 -20.64 -1.94 -11.06
C ASP A 91 -19.93 -2.30 -9.76
N ALA A 92 -18.62 -2.56 -9.84
CA ALA A 92 -17.79 -2.75 -8.66
C ALA A 92 -17.83 -1.49 -7.78
N PHE A 93 -17.75 -1.69 -6.46
CA PHE A 93 -17.77 -0.60 -5.50
C PHE A 93 -16.94 -0.93 -4.26
N TYR A 94 -16.51 0.11 -3.57
CA TYR A 94 -15.94 0.03 -2.23
C TYR A 94 -16.98 0.39 -1.19
N VAL A 95 -16.92 -0.30 -0.07
CA VAL A 95 -17.46 0.18 1.20
C VAL A 95 -16.29 0.64 2.06
N VAL A 96 -16.38 1.86 2.58
CA VAL A 96 -15.31 2.55 3.32
C VAL A 96 -15.79 2.83 4.73
N ASP A 97 -15.20 2.12 5.70
CA ASP A 97 -15.49 2.29 7.13
C ASP A 97 -14.58 3.37 7.73
N THR A 98 -15.15 4.52 8.05
CA THR A 98 -14.40 5.65 8.62
C THR A 98 -14.02 5.43 10.09
N ALA A 99 -14.73 4.55 10.82
CA ALA A 99 -14.41 4.23 12.21
C ALA A 99 -13.01 3.60 12.34
N ALA A 100 -12.63 2.79 11.35
CA ALA A 100 -11.33 2.12 11.32
C ALA A 100 -10.14 3.10 11.31
N ILE A 101 -10.34 4.34 10.86
CA ILE A 101 -9.33 5.41 10.91
C ILE A 101 -9.02 5.75 12.37
N GLU A 102 -10.06 5.99 13.17
CA GLU A 102 -9.91 6.30 14.59
C GLU A 102 -9.31 5.13 15.36
N ASP A 103 -9.72 3.90 15.06
CA ASP A 103 -9.22 2.70 15.73
C ASP A 103 -7.72 2.51 15.48
N ARG A 104 -7.27 2.71 14.24
CA ARG A 104 -5.84 2.66 13.91
C ARG A 104 -5.08 3.81 14.58
N PHE A 105 -5.66 5.00 14.68
CA PHE A 105 -5.04 6.12 15.38
C PHE A 105 -4.91 5.90 16.89
N LYS A 106 -5.96 5.36 17.53
CA LYS A 106 -5.94 4.96 18.94
C LYS A 106 -4.87 3.89 19.18
N LEU A 107 -4.78 2.88 18.31
CA LEU A 107 -3.76 1.83 18.38
C LEU A 107 -2.35 2.41 18.23
N TRP A 108 -2.15 3.33 17.30
CA TRP A 108 -0.88 4.04 17.15
C TRP A 108 -0.48 4.75 18.44
N HIS A 109 -1.38 5.57 19.00
CA HIS A 109 -1.11 6.34 20.21
C HIS A 109 -0.87 5.45 21.43
N GLN A 110 -1.55 4.30 21.51
CA GLN A 110 -1.34 3.32 22.59
C GLN A 110 0.09 2.79 22.62
N TYR A 111 0.68 2.50 21.46
CA TYR A 111 2.00 1.84 21.38
C TYR A 111 3.16 2.81 21.13
N LEU A 112 2.92 3.91 20.42
CA LEU A 112 3.91 4.95 20.07
C LEU A 112 3.40 6.36 20.44
N PRO A 113 3.07 6.63 21.72
CA PRO A 113 2.49 7.93 22.14
C PRO A 113 3.40 9.14 21.89
N GLU A 114 4.71 8.90 21.79
CA GLU A 114 5.75 9.93 21.60
C GLU A 114 6.10 10.16 20.13
N VAL A 115 5.59 9.31 19.23
CA VAL A 115 5.88 9.40 17.79
C VAL A 115 4.65 9.97 17.11
N ARG A 116 4.76 11.17 16.55
CA ARG A 116 3.65 11.76 15.80
C ARG A 116 3.56 11.12 14.40
N PRO A 117 2.42 10.55 14.00
CA PRO A 117 2.26 10.00 12.66
C PRO A 117 2.05 11.13 11.64
N TYR A 118 2.77 11.04 10.52
CA TYR A 118 2.58 11.83 9.31
C TYR A 118 2.05 10.89 8.22
N TYR A 119 0.76 10.95 7.92
CA TYR A 119 0.14 9.99 7.00
C TYR A 119 0.71 10.13 5.59
N ALA A 120 1.21 9.03 5.02
CA ALA A 120 1.76 9.01 3.67
C ALA A 120 0.62 9.02 2.63
N VAL A 121 0.29 10.21 2.11
CA VAL A 121 -0.89 10.46 1.25
C VAL A 121 -0.92 9.55 0.03
N LYS A 122 0.24 9.31 -0.59
CA LYS A 122 0.45 8.38 -1.71
C LYS A 122 -0.13 6.97 -1.50
N CYS A 123 -0.31 6.53 -0.26
CA CYS A 123 -0.89 5.23 0.06
C CYS A 123 -2.36 5.15 -0.36
N ASN A 124 -3.14 6.17 0.00
CA ASN A 124 -4.51 6.35 -0.42
C ASN A 124 -4.90 7.84 -0.22
N PRO A 125 -5.03 8.62 -1.30
CA PRO A 125 -5.34 10.04 -1.24
C PRO A 125 -6.85 10.31 -1.04
N ASP A 126 -7.58 9.37 -0.45
CA ASP A 126 -9.00 9.52 -0.17
C ASP A 126 -9.25 10.71 0.78
N PRO A 127 -10.14 11.66 0.42
CA PRO A 127 -10.48 12.78 1.29
C PRO A 127 -10.95 12.35 2.69
N ALA A 128 -11.71 11.26 2.82
CA ALA A 128 -12.20 10.79 4.12
C ALA A 128 -11.05 10.35 5.05
N LEU A 129 -9.98 9.77 4.48
CA LEU A 129 -8.75 9.44 5.23
C LEU A 129 -8.02 10.70 5.66
N ILE A 130 -7.84 11.66 4.75
CA ILE A 130 -7.13 12.91 5.01
C ILE A 130 -7.87 13.72 6.08
N GLU A 131 -9.17 13.93 5.92
CA GLU A 131 -10.00 14.66 6.88
C GLU A 131 -10.05 13.96 8.24
N GLY A 132 -10.24 12.64 8.26
CA GLY A 132 -10.28 11.86 9.50
C GLY A 132 -8.97 11.98 10.29
N LEU A 133 -7.84 11.78 9.63
CA LEU A 133 -6.52 11.86 10.27
C LEU A 133 -6.14 13.30 10.67
N ALA A 134 -6.54 14.29 9.87
CA ALA A 134 -6.34 15.71 10.19
C ALA A 134 -7.09 16.09 11.49
N ARG A 135 -8.36 15.67 11.64
CA ARG A 135 -9.15 15.90 12.86
C ARG A 135 -8.51 15.25 14.10
N LEU A 136 -7.84 14.13 13.92
CA LEU A 136 -7.14 13.40 15.00
C LEU A 136 -5.75 13.98 15.31
N GLY A 137 -5.26 14.96 14.54
CA GLY A 137 -3.99 15.65 14.76
C GLY A 137 -2.77 15.01 14.11
N ALA A 138 -2.97 14.08 13.16
CA ALA A 138 -1.88 13.57 12.34
C ALA A 138 -1.24 14.69 11.49
N GLY A 139 0.06 14.57 11.22
CA GLY A 139 0.69 15.29 10.12
C GLY A 139 0.49 14.54 8.80
N PHE A 140 1.12 15.03 7.73
CA PHE A 140 1.04 14.42 6.40
C PHE A 140 2.40 14.38 5.69
N ASP A 141 2.76 13.20 5.20
CA ASP A 141 3.86 12.99 4.26
C ASP A 141 3.29 13.15 2.85
N CYS A 142 3.72 14.23 2.20
CA CYS A 142 3.39 14.55 0.81
C CYS A 142 4.61 14.34 -0.09
N ALA A 143 4.38 13.78 -1.28
CA ALA A 143 5.41 13.47 -2.28
C ALA A 143 5.31 14.33 -3.55
N SER A 144 4.28 15.17 -3.68
CA SER A 144 4.07 16.04 -4.85
C SER A 144 3.28 17.30 -4.52
N GLN A 145 3.32 18.28 -5.44
CA GLN A 145 2.48 19.48 -5.40
C GLN A 145 0.99 19.15 -5.25
N THR A 146 0.48 18.11 -5.92
CA THR A 146 -0.94 17.74 -5.86
C THR A 146 -1.34 17.25 -4.47
N GLU A 147 -0.48 16.45 -3.82
CA GLU A 147 -0.73 15.98 -2.46
C GLU A 147 -0.67 17.15 -1.46
N ILE A 148 0.32 18.04 -1.58
CA ILE A 148 0.41 19.26 -0.77
C ILE A 148 -0.87 20.09 -0.91
N SER A 149 -1.31 20.36 -2.15
CA SER A 149 -2.52 21.12 -2.42
C SER A 149 -3.76 20.46 -1.82
N SER A 150 -3.87 19.14 -1.89
CA SER A 150 -5.00 18.38 -1.35
C SER A 150 -5.04 18.45 0.17
N VAL A 151 -3.90 18.26 0.85
CA VAL A 151 -3.80 18.32 2.31
C VAL A 151 -4.09 19.73 2.83
N LEU A 152 -3.48 20.76 2.22
CA LEU A 152 -3.77 22.16 2.58
C LEU A 152 -5.25 22.52 2.34
N GLY A 153 -5.85 22.01 1.26
CA GLY A 153 -7.27 22.21 0.95
C GLY A 153 -8.22 21.62 2.00
N ASN A 154 -7.76 20.65 2.79
CA ASN A 154 -8.48 20.08 3.93
C ASN A 154 -8.22 20.82 5.26
N GLY A 155 -7.62 22.02 5.21
CA GLY A 155 -7.42 22.88 6.37
C GLY A 155 -6.23 22.48 7.26
N VAL A 156 -5.39 21.55 6.81
CA VAL A 156 -4.17 21.16 7.52
C VAL A 156 -3.13 22.29 7.43
N PRO A 157 -2.51 22.71 8.55
CA PRO A 157 -1.50 23.74 8.51
C PRO A 157 -0.22 23.24 7.81
N ALA A 158 0.45 24.12 7.07
CA ALA A 158 1.68 23.77 6.33
C ALA A 158 2.80 23.23 7.24
N SER A 159 2.82 23.64 8.53
CA SER A 159 3.76 23.13 9.54
C SER A 159 3.56 21.64 9.89
N ASP A 160 2.41 21.08 9.55
CA ASP A 160 2.07 19.67 9.76
C ASP A 160 2.27 18.83 8.49
N ILE A 161 2.93 19.39 7.47
CA ILE A 161 3.31 18.71 6.24
C ILE A 161 4.83 18.52 6.21
N ILE A 162 5.27 17.30 5.93
CA ILE A 162 6.64 17.02 5.48
C ILE A 162 6.61 16.68 4.00
N TYR A 163 7.41 17.39 3.18
CA TYR A 163 7.58 17.05 1.77
C TYR A 163 8.68 15.99 1.63
N ALA A 164 8.31 14.72 1.88
CA ALA A 164 9.26 13.62 2.01
C ALA A 164 9.60 12.89 0.70
N ASN A 165 9.65 13.61 -0.42
CA ASN A 165 10.26 13.13 -1.65
C ASN A 165 11.74 13.58 -1.73
N PRO A 166 12.73 12.67 -1.73
CA PRO A 166 14.14 13.06 -1.75
C PRO A 166 14.59 13.71 -3.06
N CYS A 167 13.88 13.50 -4.17
CA CYS A 167 14.26 14.01 -5.49
C CYS A 167 13.10 14.78 -6.14
N LYS A 168 13.08 16.11 -5.94
CA LYS A 168 11.93 16.96 -6.28
C LYS A 168 12.15 17.73 -7.57
N GLN A 169 11.09 17.98 -8.33
CA GLN A 169 11.15 18.96 -9.43
C GLN A 169 11.26 20.37 -8.86
N GLY A 170 12.11 21.23 -9.43
CA GLY A 170 12.33 22.59 -8.93
C GLY A 170 11.05 23.43 -8.81
N SER A 171 10.16 23.34 -9.80
CA SER A 171 8.86 24.01 -9.76
C SER A 171 7.99 23.58 -8.56
N GLN A 172 8.08 22.31 -8.15
CA GLN A 172 7.33 21.80 -7.01
C GLN A 172 7.97 22.19 -5.67
N ILE A 173 9.29 22.39 -5.61
CA ILE A 173 9.96 23.01 -4.45
C ILE A 173 9.47 24.46 -4.31
N ALA A 174 9.42 25.21 -5.41
CA ALA A 174 8.92 26.58 -5.40
C ALA A 174 7.45 26.66 -4.97
N TYR A 175 6.61 25.72 -5.42
CA TYR A 175 5.23 25.61 -4.97
C TYR A 175 5.12 25.34 -3.46
N ALA A 176 5.87 24.36 -2.94
CA ALA A 176 5.87 24.02 -1.52
C ALA A 176 6.26 25.25 -0.66
N HIS A 177 7.34 25.94 -1.05
CA HIS A 177 7.80 27.16 -0.39
C HIS A 177 6.75 28.28 -0.43
N ALA A 178 6.13 28.53 -1.59
CA ALA A 178 5.10 29.56 -1.74
C ALA A 178 3.84 29.29 -0.87
N ASN A 179 3.64 28.05 -0.42
CA ASN A 179 2.55 27.65 0.46
C ASN A 179 3.01 27.37 1.90
N GLY A 180 4.24 27.77 2.27
CA GLY A 180 4.77 27.64 3.63
C GLY A 180 5.15 26.21 4.06
N VAL A 181 5.27 25.27 3.11
CA VAL A 181 5.75 23.91 3.36
C VAL A 181 7.27 23.88 3.21
N ASP A 182 7.96 24.11 4.33
CA ASP A 182 9.42 24.27 4.35
C ASP A 182 10.18 23.02 4.82
N MET A 183 9.53 22.06 5.48
CA MET A 183 10.16 20.81 5.89
C MET A 183 10.20 19.81 4.74
N MET A 184 11.39 19.38 4.31
CA MET A 184 11.55 18.47 3.17
C MET A 184 12.74 17.53 3.32
N THR A 185 12.66 16.37 2.65
CA THR A 185 13.75 15.38 2.67
C THR A 185 14.72 15.58 1.50
N PHE A 186 15.93 15.05 1.66
CA PHE A 186 16.95 14.96 0.61
C PHE A 186 17.91 13.79 0.92
N ASP A 187 18.65 13.33 -0.07
CA ASP A 187 19.68 12.29 0.11
C ASP A 187 20.93 12.50 -0.78
N SER A 188 21.06 13.66 -1.43
CA SER A 188 22.19 13.96 -2.34
C SER A 188 22.59 15.44 -2.32
N GLN A 189 23.83 15.72 -2.75
CA GLN A 189 24.37 17.09 -2.84
C GLN A 189 23.67 17.93 -3.92
N ASP A 190 23.31 17.35 -5.05
CA ASP A 190 22.61 18.06 -6.13
C ASP A 190 21.22 18.52 -5.69
N GLU A 191 20.53 17.72 -4.87
CA GLU A 191 19.25 18.13 -4.28
C GLU A 191 19.42 19.34 -3.36
N LEU A 192 20.49 19.39 -2.55
CA LEU A 192 20.82 20.56 -1.73
C LEU A 192 21.06 21.82 -2.57
N THR A 193 21.86 21.71 -3.64
CA THR A 193 22.14 22.81 -4.55
C THR A 193 20.84 23.35 -5.17
N LYS A 194 19.96 22.46 -5.61
CA LYS A 194 18.65 22.81 -6.17
C LYS A 194 17.76 23.49 -5.12
N ILE A 195 17.66 22.94 -3.92
CA ILE A 195 16.87 23.53 -2.83
C ILE A 195 17.41 24.92 -2.47
N HIS A 196 18.71 25.08 -2.29
CA HIS A 196 19.34 26.37 -1.98
C HIS A 196 18.95 27.46 -2.99
N SER A 197 18.92 27.13 -4.28
CA SER A 197 18.56 28.10 -5.32
C SER A 197 17.10 28.53 -5.34
N ILE A 198 16.21 27.84 -4.61
CA ILE A 198 14.75 28.02 -4.67
C ILE A 198 14.15 28.36 -3.29
N ASN A 199 14.49 27.59 -2.26
CA ASN A 199 14.06 27.77 -0.87
C ASN A 199 15.29 27.64 0.08
N PRO A 200 16.11 28.69 0.20
CA PRO A 200 17.28 28.67 1.09
C PRO A 200 16.92 28.59 2.59
N SER A 201 15.66 28.84 2.95
CA SER A 201 15.13 28.75 4.33
C SER A 201 14.56 27.38 4.70
N ALA A 202 14.59 26.40 3.79
CA ALA A 202 14.04 25.07 4.00
C ALA A 202 14.64 24.38 5.24
N LYS A 203 13.80 23.59 5.94
CA LYS A 203 14.21 22.71 7.03
C LYS A 203 14.43 21.31 6.48
N LEU A 204 15.68 20.87 6.45
CA LEU A 204 16.08 19.69 5.69
C LEU A 204 16.26 18.47 6.57
N VAL A 205 15.71 17.35 6.10
CA VAL A 205 15.80 16.05 6.76
C VAL A 205 16.58 15.10 5.86
N LEU A 206 17.75 14.66 6.31
CA LEU A 206 18.62 13.78 5.53
C LEU A 206 18.08 12.34 5.57
N ARG A 207 17.63 11.82 4.42
CA ARG A 207 17.16 10.44 4.32
C ARG A 207 18.34 9.48 4.20
N LEU A 208 18.36 8.46 5.06
CA LEU A 208 19.40 7.44 5.12
C LEU A 208 18.99 6.17 4.39
N TYR A 209 19.98 5.53 3.78
CA TYR A 209 19.86 4.14 3.36
C TYR A 209 19.86 3.23 4.60
N VAL A 210 18.89 2.33 4.65
CA VAL A 210 18.79 1.23 5.62
C VAL A 210 18.59 -0.08 4.87
N ASP A 211 18.94 -1.20 5.51
CA ASP A 211 18.73 -2.52 4.92
C ASP A 211 17.23 -2.84 4.86
N ASP A 212 16.69 -2.86 3.66
CA ASP A 212 15.30 -3.17 3.35
C ASP A 212 15.13 -4.56 2.69
N SER A 213 16.15 -5.42 2.79
CA SER A 213 16.14 -6.76 2.21
C SER A 213 14.99 -7.63 2.71
N ASN A 214 14.46 -7.31 3.89
CA ASN A 214 13.33 -7.95 4.55
C ASN A 214 11.98 -7.23 4.32
N SER A 215 11.83 -6.53 3.20
CA SER A 215 10.58 -5.89 2.79
C SER A 215 10.07 -6.40 1.43
N ILE A 216 8.76 -6.33 1.23
CA ILE A 216 8.11 -6.67 -0.05
C ILE A 216 8.51 -5.64 -1.11
N CYS A 217 8.34 -4.35 -0.80
CA CYS A 217 8.70 -3.26 -1.69
C CYS A 217 9.94 -2.53 -1.15
N ARG A 218 11.09 -2.83 -1.78
CA ARG A 218 12.40 -2.24 -1.47
C ARG A 218 12.53 -0.85 -2.08
N LEU A 219 12.99 0.11 -1.28
CA LEU A 219 13.16 1.51 -1.65
C LEU A 219 14.64 1.94 -1.69
N GLY A 220 15.52 1.23 -0.98
CA GLY A 220 16.92 1.57 -0.78
C GLY A 220 17.77 1.55 -2.04
N THR A 221 17.37 0.79 -3.07
CA THR A 221 18.04 0.84 -4.38
C THR A 221 17.92 2.21 -5.05
N LYS A 222 16.84 2.95 -4.75
CA LYS A 222 16.53 4.24 -5.36
C LYS A 222 16.85 5.43 -4.46
N PHE A 223 16.71 5.27 -3.14
CA PHE A 223 16.77 6.37 -2.18
C PHE A 223 17.60 6.06 -0.94
N GLY A 224 18.12 7.11 -0.33
CA GLY A 224 18.82 7.09 0.95
C GLY A 224 20.34 7.21 0.80
N ALA A 225 20.93 8.11 1.58
CA ALA A 225 22.37 8.29 1.65
C ALA A 225 23.02 7.17 2.48
N MET A 226 24.15 6.66 2.01
CA MET A 226 24.96 5.76 2.81
C MET A 226 25.65 6.54 3.94
N VAL A 227 25.84 5.89 5.10
CA VAL A 227 26.45 6.53 6.28
C VAL A 227 27.84 7.11 5.98
N HIS A 228 28.60 6.50 5.06
CA HIS A 228 29.93 6.99 4.69
C HIS A 228 29.90 8.24 3.80
N ASP A 229 28.79 8.52 3.10
CA ASP A 229 28.61 9.72 2.27
C ASP A 229 28.10 10.92 3.08
N VAL A 230 27.52 10.67 4.26
CA VAL A 230 26.92 11.69 5.13
C VAL A 230 27.86 12.86 5.42
N PRO A 231 29.15 12.68 5.78
CA PRO A 231 30.02 13.81 6.06
C PRO A 231 30.16 14.78 4.89
N ASP A 232 30.31 14.26 3.67
CA ASP A 232 30.45 15.08 2.46
C ASP A 232 29.15 15.80 2.12
N ILE A 233 28.01 15.10 2.24
CA ILE A 233 26.68 15.68 2.05
C ILE A 233 26.43 16.84 3.03
N LEU A 234 26.73 16.64 4.33
CA LEU A 234 26.53 17.65 5.36
C LEU A 234 27.51 18.83 5.24
N ASN A 235 28.76 18.58 4.84
CA ASN A 235 29.71 19.66 4.54
C ASN A 235 29.22 20.53 3.38
N HIS A 236 28.63 19.93 2.34
CA HIS A 236 28.01 20.68 1.24
C HIS A 236 26.81 21.52 1.71
N ALA A 237 25.92 20.95 2.54
CA ALA A 237 24.82 21.70 3.14
C ALA A 237 25.30 22.92 3.94
N LYS A 238 26.38 22.75 4.71
CA LYS A 238 27.01 23.82 5.49
C LYS A 238 27.60 24.91 4.59
N ALA A 239 28.26 24.54 3.50
CA ALA A 239 28.80 25.49 2.52
C ALA A 239 27.70 26.34 1.86
N LEU A 240 26.50 25.79 1.71
CA LEU A 240 25.31 26.48 1.20
C LEU A 240 24.51 27.23 2.27
N ASN A 241 24.93 27.19 3.54
CA ASN A 241 24.20 27.73 4.69
C ASN A 241 22.76 27.19 4.82
N LEU A 242 22.54 25.91 4.47
CA LEU A 242 21.24 25.26 4.61
C LEU A 242 21.05 24.67 6.02
N ASP A 243 19.81 24.70 6.51
CA ASP A 243 19.45 24.19 7.83
C ASP A 243 19.02 22.72 7.77
N VAL A 244 19.95 21.81 8.07
CA VAL A 244 19.66 20.38 8.23
C VAL A 244 19.28 20.11 9.69
N VAL A 245 18.02 19.74 9.91
CA VAL A 245 17.40 19.63 11.23
C VAL A 245 17.30 18.21 11.75
N GLY A 246 17.64 17.21 10.93
CA GLY A 246 17.42 15.83 11.32
C GLY A 246 17.69 14.80 10.24
N VAL A 247 17.27 13.58 10.52
CA VAL A 247 17.41 12.44 9.60
C VAL A 247 16.09 11.68 9.48
N SER A 248 15.90 11.04 8.34
CA SER A 248 14.83 10.08 8.11
C SER A 248 15.36 8.75 7.61
N PHE A 249 14.56 7.70 7.71
CA PHE A 249 14.82 6.43 7.01
C PHE A 249 13.49 5.75 6.69
N HIS A 250 13.52 4.68 5.89
CA HIS A 250 12.34 3.87 5.61
C HIS A 250 12.72 2.41 5.43
N VAL A 251 12.20 1.51 6.28
CA VAL A 251 12.59 0.07 6.30
C VAL A 251 12.01 -0.77 5.14
N GLY A 252 11.14 -0.16 4.35
CA GLY A 252 10.49 -0.76 3.16
C GLY A 252 9.04 -1.11 3.43
N SER A 253 8.21 -1.19 2.38
CA SER A 253 6.78 -1.53 2.53
C SER A 253 6.62 -3.03 2.73
N GLY A 254 5.79 -3.43 3.69
CA GLY A 254 5.60 -4.84 4.02
C GLY A 254 6.86 -5.47 4.62
N CYS A 255 7.50 -4.77 5.57
CA CYS A 255 8.62 -5.33 6.33
C CYS A 255 8.14 -6.58 7.09
N PHE A 256 8.96 -7.64 7.10
CA PHE A 256 8.69 -8.88 7.84
C PHE A 256 9.77 -9.20 8.88
N ASN A 257 10.62 -8.22 9.20
CA ASN A 257 11.61 -8.31 10.27
C ASN A 257 11.51 -7.11 11.22
N VAL A 258 11.10 -7.37 12.46
CA VAL A 258 10.94 -6.36 13.52
C VAL A 258 12.28 -5.66 13.83
N GLU A 259 13.41 -6.36 13.76
CA GLU A 259 14.75 -5.79 14.04
C GLU A 259 15.20 -4.77 12.98
N ALA A 260 14.58 -4.75 11.78
CA ALA A 260 14.92 -3.75 10.77
C ALA A 260 14.70 -2.31 11.27
N TYR A 261 13.67 -2.12 12.11
CA TYR A 261 13.34 -0.84 12.70
C TYR A 261 14.39 -0.38 13.73
N SER A 262 14.77 -1.23 14.69
CA SER A 262 15.78 -0.88 15.70
C SER A 262 17.17 -0.70 15.08
N ASN A 263 17.54 -1.50 14.08
CA ASN A 263 18.78 -1.33 13.33
C ASN A 263 18.84 0.01 12.58
N ALA A 264 17.71 0.47 12.05
CA ALA A 264 17.62 1.78 11.41
C ALA A 264 17.77 2.94 12.42
N VAL A 265 17.18 2.82 13.62
CA VAL A 265 17.36 3.79 14.71
C VAL A 265 18.82 3.87 15.16
N VAL A 266 19.50 2.73 15.34
CA VAL A 266 20.94 2.69 15.65
C VAL A 266 21.76 3.41 14.58
N ARG A 267 21.40 3.25 13.31
CA ARG A 267 22.07 3.92 12.19
C ARG A 267 21.81 5.43 12.21
N ALA A 268 20.57 5.85 12.44
CA ALA A 268 20.22 7.26 12.60
C ALA A 268 21.02 7.91 13.73
N ARG A 269 21.18 7.24 14.87
CA ARG A 269 22.00 7.74 16.00
C ARG A 269 23.42 8.09 15.59
N LYS A 270 24.08 7.20 14.86
CA LYS A 270 25.45 7.45 14.33
C LYS A 270 25.50 8.70 13.47
N VAL A 271 24.48 8.92 12.65
CA VAL A 271 24.39 10.10 11.77
C VAL A 271 24.11 11.37 12.55
N PHE A 272 23.28 11.32 13.60
CA PHE A 272 23.14 12.45 14.51
C PHE A 272 24.47 12.84 15.17
N ASP A 273 25.28 11.86 15.57
CA ASP A 273 26.60 12.14 16.18
C ASP A 273 27.55 12.81 15.17
N ILE A 274 27.53 12.35 13.91
CA ILE A 274 28.23 13.01 12.79
C ILE A 274 27.73 14.45 12.61
N GLY A 275 26.41 14.65 12.50
CA GLY A 275 25.81 15.97 12.34
C GLY A 275 26.20 16.94 13.45
N HIS A 276 26.16 16.48 14.71
CA HIS A 276 26.57 17.27 15.86
C HIS A 276 28.07 17.63 15.80
N SER A 277 28.94 16.68 15.43
CA SER A 277 30.38 16.93 15.27
C SER A 277 30.70 17.97 14.18
N LEU A 278 29.83 18.12 13.19
CA LEU A 278 29.93 19.11 12.12
C LEU A 278 29.25 20.45 12.47
N GLY A 279 28.63 20.55 13.65
CA GLY A 279 27.99 21.76 14.17
C GLY A 279 26.52 21.92 13.78
N PHE A 280 25.84 20.87 13.31
CA PHE A 280 24.39 20.90 13.08
C PHE A 280 23.61 20.69 14.37
N ASN A 281 22.45 21.33 14.47
CA ASN A 281 21.51 21.15 15.57
C ASN A 281 20.37 20.20 15.16
N PHE A 282 20.64 18.91 15.14
CA PHE A 282 19.60 17.93 14.81
C PHE A 282 18.61 17.78 15.97
N ASN A 283 17.33 17.99 15.67
CA ASN A 283 16.23 17.93 16.62
C ASN A 283 15.04 17.09 16.12
N LEU A 284 15.15 16.48 14.93
CA LEU A 284 14.10 15.68 14.33
C LEU A 284 14.63 14.31 13.90
N LEU A 285 13.97 13.25 14.35
CA LEU A 285 14.11 11.90 13.82
C LEU A 285 12.79 11.50 13.16
N ASP A 286 12.87 11.08 11.91
CA ASP A 286 11.75 10.48 11.21
C ASP A 286 12.03 8.99 10.96
N ILE A 287 11.19 8.12 11.52
CA ILE A 287 11.36 6.67 11.43
C ILE A 287 10.69 6.05 10.19
N GLY A 288 10.10 6.87 9.32
CA GLY A 288 9.46 6.46 8.08
C GLY A 288 8.26 5.55 8.29
N GLY A 289 7.95 4.72 7.29
CA GLY A 289 6.80 3.82 7.29
C GLY A 289 7.18 2.33 7.30
N GLY A 290 6.37 1.53 6.60
CA GLY A 290 6.57 0.08 6.46
C GLY A 290 5.74 -0.80 7.39
N PHE A 291 5.04 -0.18 8.36
CA PHE A 291 4.19 -0.87 9.33
C PHE A 291 3.08 -1.70 8.65
N PRO A 292 2.76 -2.88 9.20
CA PRO A 292 1.64 -3.69 8.71
C PRO A 292 0.32 -2.95 8.90
N GLY A 293 -0.60 -3.06 7.93
CA GLY A 293 -1.95 -2.50 8.03
C GLY A 293 -3.03 -3.51 8.39
N THR A 294 -2.64 -4.75 8.62
CA THR A 294 -3.54 -5.88 8.85
C THR A 294 -2.99 -6.82 9.91
N GLU A 295 -3.88 -7.48 10.65
CA GLU A 295 -3.51 -8.44 11.72
C GLU A 295 -2.90 -9.74 11.18
N ASN A 296 -3.12 -10.05 9.89
CA ASN A 296 -2.59 -11.25 9.23
C ASN A 296 -1.23 -11.02 8.57
N ALA A 297 -0.62 -9.85 8.73
CA ALA A 297 0.70 -9.59 8.20
C ALA A 297 1.76 -10.52 8.86
N PRO A 298 2.91 -10.77 8.20
CA PRO A 298 3.95 -11.65 8.74
C PRO A 298 4.50 -11.20 10.12
N ILE A 299 4.44 -9.90 10.40
CA ILE A 299 4.75 -9.31 11.70
C ILE A 299 3.60 -8.40 12.10
N ARG A 300 3.40 -8.23 13.42
CA ARG A 300 2.35 -7.36 13.96
C ARG A 300 2.87 -5.95 14.20
N PHE A 301 1.97 -4.98 14.19
CA PHE A 301 2.32 -3.58 14.46
C PHE A 301 2.86 -3.42 15.89
N GLU A 302 2.24 -4.09 16.85
CA GLU A 302 2.60 -4.03 18.27
C GLU A 302 4.04 -4.51 18.50
N ASP A 303 4.45 -5.57 17.83
CA ASP A 303 5.83 -6.09 17.93
C ASP A 303 6.83 -5.07 17.37
N CYS A 304 6.52 -4.45 16.23
CA CYS A 304 7.33 -3.37 15.64
C CYS A 304 7.45 -2.18 16.60
N ALA A 305 6.32 -1.76 17.17
CA ALA A 305 6.27 -0.60 18.05
C ALA A 305 7.00 -0.84 19.38
N LEU A 306 6.88 -2.04 19.97
CA LEU A 306 7.60 -2.41 21.18
C LEU A 306 9.11 -2.43 20.94
N GLU A 307 9.57 -2.92 19.80
CA GLU A 307 10.99 -2.91 19.44
C GLU A 307 11.51 -1.48 19.20
N LEU A 308 10.75 -0.66 18.46
CA LEU A 308 11.05 0.75 18.28
C LEU A 308 11.17 1.49 19.61
N LYS A 309 10.21 1.28 20.52
CA LYS A 309 10.21 1.94 21.84
C LYS A 309 11.48 1.62 22.63
N LYS A 310 11.93 0.36 22.63
CA LYS A 310 13.20 -0.03 23.28
C LYS A 310 14.39 0.69 22.64
N SER A 311 14.46 0.69 21.32
CA SER A 311 15.58 1.31 20.59
C SER A 311 15.62 2.83 20.76
N LEU A 312 14.45 3.50 20.65
CA LEU A 312 14.31 4.94 20.87
C LEU A 312 14.68 5.33 22.30
N ALA A 313 14.27 4.58 23.32
CA ALA A 313 14.63 4.87 24.71
C ALA A 313 16.16 4.86 24.94
N VAL A 314 16.91 4.04 24.19
CA VAL A 314 18.37 3.96 24.28
C VAL A 314 19.06 5.06 23.47
N HIS A 315 18.61 5.32 22.23
CA HIS A 315 19.33 6.17 21.28
C HIS A 315 18.81 7.60 21.17
N PHE A 316 17.54 7.80 21.50
CA PHE A 316 16.82 9.07 21.42
C PHE A 316 15.86 9.22 22.62
N PRO A 317 16.37 9.14 23.88
CA PRO A 317 15.53 9.31 25.05
C PRO A 317 14.85 10.67 25.04
N GLN A 318 13.68 10.81 25.67
CA GLN A 318 12.95 12.09 25.77
C GLN A 318 13.83 13.26 26.26
N SER A 319 14.77 12.97 27.17
CA SER A 319 15.72 13.96 27.69
C SER A 319 16.66 14.55 26.64
N SER A 320 16.78 13.94 25.46
CA SER A 320 17.53 14.48 24.33
C SER A 320 16.84 15.67 23.64
N GLY A 321 15.54 15.86 23.86
CA GLY A 321 14.73 16.89 23.20
C GLY A 321 14.46 16.65 21.71
N VAL A 322 14.86 15.50 21.16
CA VAL A 322 14.61 15.12 19.77
C VAL A 322 13.12 14.79 19.59
N LYS A 323 12.49 15.44 18.61
CA LYS A 323 11.14 15.11 18.17
C LYS A 323 11.19 13.88 17.28
N VAL A 324 10.30 12.92 17.52
CA VAL A 324 10.20 11.72 16.69
C VAL A 324 8.89 11.75 15.91
N ILE A 325 8.98 11.61 14.60
CA ILE A 325 7.85 11.47 13.68
C ILE A 325 7.97 10.15 12.90
N SER A 326 6.93 9.81 12.15
CA SER A 326 6.88 8.60 11.31
C SER A 326 5.99 8.85 10.11
N GLU A 327 6.15 8.06 9.03
CA GLU A 327 5.42 8.17 7.77
C GLU A 327 4.51 6.94 7.49
N PRO A 328 3.58 6.56 8.38
CA PRO A 328 2.72 5.40 8.15
C PRO A 328 1.68 5.66 7.04
N GLY A 329 1.72 4.84 5.98
CA GLY A 329 0.68 4.80 4.94
C GLY A 329 -0.30 3.64 5.17
N ARG A 330 0.13 2.43 4.77
CA ARG A 330 -0.68 1.20 4.81
C ARG A 330 -1.34 0.95 6.16
N PHE A 331 -0.64 1.25 7.26
CA PHE A 331 -1.14 1.08 8.63
C PHE A 331 -2.52 1.72 8.83
N PHE A 332 -2.71 2.95 8.33
CA PHE A 332 -3.98 3.66 8.44
C PHE A 332 -4.97 3.28 7.34
N ALA A 333 -4.49 3.01 6.12
CA ALA A 333 -5.36 2.89 4.97
C ALA A 333 -5.90 1.47 4.73
N ALA A 334 -5.14 0.41 5.04
CA ALA A 334 -5.44 -0.93 4.51
C ALA A 334 -6.84 -1.43 4.89
N SER A 335 -7.17 -1.44 6.18
CA SER A 335 -8.42 -2.03 6.70
C SER A 335 -9.68 -1.18 6.49
N THR A 336 -9.55 0.06 6.00
CA THR A 336 -10.71 0.97 5.87
C THR A 336 -11.58 0.65 4.67
N HIS A 337 -11.05 0.02 3.63
CA HIS A 337 -11.77 -0.24 2.38
C HIS A 337 -12.01 -1.74 2.17
N THR A 338 -13.24 -2.11 1.81
CA THR A 338 -13.59 -3.44 1.30
C THR A 338 -14.14 -3.31 -0.12
N LEU A 339 -13.55 -4.01 -1.08
CA LEU A 339 -13.97 -3.99 -2.48
C LEU A 339 -14.96 -5.11 -2.76
N ALA A 340 -16.05 -4.82 -3.47
CA ALA A 340 -16.97 -5.80 -4.02
C ALA A 340 -16.90 -5.76 -5.55
N VAL A 341 -16.69 -6.93 -6.16
CA VAL A 341 -16.67 -7.09 -7.62
C VAL A 341 -17.73 -8.08 -8.08
N ASN A 342 -18.31 -7.84 -9.25
CA ASN A 342 -19.33 -8.68 -9.84
C ASN A 342 -18.73 -9.66 -10.84
N VAL A 343 -19.16 -10.93 -10.81
CA VAL A 343 -18.81 -11.93 -11.83
C VAL A 343 -19.58 -11.62 -13.11
N ILE A 344 -18.90 -11.12 -14.12
CA ILE A 344 -19.48 -10.74 -15.42
C ILE A 344 -19.33 -11.84 -16.48
N GLY A 345 -18.48 -12.83 -16.24
CA GLY A 345 -18.28 -13.94 -17.16
C GLY A 345 -17.76 -15.20 -16.47
N ARG A 346 -18.12 -16.36 -17.03
CA ARG A 346 -17.61 -17.67 -16.62
C ARG A 346 -17.28 -18.51 -17.84
N LYS A 347 -16.14 -19.20 -17.82
CA LYS A 347 -15.78 -20.24 -18.80
C LYS A 347 -15.29 -21.48 -18.07
N VAL A 348 -15.47 -22.64 -18.70
CA VAL A 348 -14.67 -23.82 -18.34
C VAL A 348 -13.26 -23.57 -18.84
N ALA A 349 -12.26 -23.80 -17.99
CA ALA A 349 -10.86 -23.64 -18.34
C ALA A 349 -10.52 -24.62 -19.49
N PRO A 350 -9.82 -24.17 -20.52
CA PRO A 350 -9.64 -24.94 -21.73
C PRO A 350 -8.70 -26.14 -21.49
N THR A 351 -8.83 -27.18 -22.31
CA THR A 351 -7.95 -28.36 -22.32
C THR A 351 -6.72 -28.14 -23.22
N PHE A 352 -6.16 -26.92 -23.24
CA PHE A 352 -5.25 -26.40 -24.28
C PHE A 352 -4.12 -27.39 -24.67
N ASP A 353 -4.12 -27.82 -25.94
CA ASP A 353 -3.11 -28.69 -26.56
C ASP A 353 -2.27 -27.94 -27.63
N VAL A 354 -1.96 -26.65 -27.39
CA VAL A 354 -1.09 -25.87 -28.30
C VAL A 354 0.36 -25.92 -27.81
N PRO A 355 1.31 -26.48 -28.59
CA PRO A 355 2.71 -26.53 -28.18
C PRO A 355 3.29 -25.13 -27.94
N GLY A 356 3.90 -24.92 -26.76
CA GLY A 356 4.65 -23.71 -26.42
C GLY A 356 3.86 -22.55 -25.81
N GLN A 357 2.54 -22.68 -25.63
CA GLN A 357 1.70 -21.70 -24.93
C GLN A 357 0.78 -22.39 -23.92
N PRO A 358 1.27 -22.74 -22.72
CA PRO A 358 0.43 -23.33 -21.70
C PRO A 358 -0.62 -22.30 -21.23
N PRO A 359 -1.88 -22.72 -20.99
CA PRO A 359 -2.88 -21.84 -20.42
C PRO A 359 -2.53 -21.53 -18.96
N VAL A 360 -3.07 -20.43 -18.41
CA VAL A 360 -2.90 -20.09 -16.99
C VAL A 360 -3.40 -21.22 -16.09
N LEU A 361 -4.54 -21.82 -16.45
CA LEU A 361 -5.11 -23.00 -15.81
C LEU A 361 -5.74 -23.87 -16.90
N ALA A 362 -5.45 -25.17 -16.90
CA ALA A 362 -6.01 -26.14 -17.84
C ALA A 362 -7.01 -27.04 -17.13
N SER A 363 -8.08 -27.45 -17.82
CA SER A 363 -8.86 -28.63 -17.40
C SER A 363 -8.27 -29.89 -18.04
N ALA A 364 -8.43 -31.04 -17.38
CA ALA A 364 -8.09 -32.34 -17.96
C ALA A 364 -9.36 -33.10 -18.37
N ALA A 365 -9.33 -33.76 -19.53
CA ALA A 365 -10.45 -34.57 -19.99
C ALA A 365 -10.75 -35.71 -19.00
N GLY A 366 -12.03 -35.89 -18.65
CA GLY A 366 -12.46 -36.92 -17.70
C GLY A 366 -12.19 -36.60 -16.22
N GLN A 367 -11.71 -35.39 -15.90
CA GLN A 367 -11.55 -34.91 -14.53
C GLN A 367 -12.55 -33.79 -14.22
N THR A 368 -12.66 -33.43 -12.93
CA THR A 368 -13.43 -32.26 -12.50
C THR A 368 -12.94 -31.01 -13.25
N PRO A 369 -13.85 -30.22 -13.85
CA PRO A 369 -13.46 -29.05 -14.63
C PRO A 369 -12.85 -27.96 -13.74
N ASN A 370 -11.88 -27.25 -14.30
CA ASN A 370 -11.40 -25.99 -13.76
C ASN A 370 -12.18 -24.84 -14.42
N TYR A 371 -12.27 -23.68 -13.76
CA TYR A 371 -13.05 -22.54 -14.26
C TYR A 371 -12.21 -21.29 -14.50
N MET A 372 -12.75 -20.37 -15.29
CA MET A 372 -12.25 -19.01 -15.46
C MET A 372 -13.39 -18.06 -15.13
N TYR A 373 -13.18 -17.16 -14.18
CA TYR A 373 -14.12 -16.11 -13.81
C TYR A 373 -13.59 -14.75 -14.24
N PHE A 374 -14.46 -13.94 -14.84
CA PHE A 374 -14.17 -12.57 -15.25
C PHE A 374 -14.97 -11.64 -14.36
N VAL A 375 -14.33 -10.65 -13.78
CA VAL A 375 -14.95 -9.65 -12.90
C VAL A 375 -14.79 -8.24 -13.47
N ASN A 376 -15.60 -7.30 -12.98
CA ASN A 376 -15.68 -5.93 -13.49
C ASN A 376 -14.69 -4.92 -12.86
N ASP A 377 -13.61 -5.41 -12.26
CA ASP A 377 -12.44 -4.63 -11.83
C ASP A 377 -11.19 -5.51 -11.96
N GLY A 378 -10.01 -4.93 -12.18
CA GLY A 378 -8.82 -5.66 -12.61
C GLY A 378 -7.49 -5.02 -12.23
N LEU A 379 -6.41 -5.56 -12.77
CA LEU A 379 -5.02 -5.13 -12.51
C LEU A 379 -4.76 -3.68 -12.93
N TYR A 380 -5.57 -3.13 -13.83
CA TYR A 380 -5.42 -1.75 -14.29
C TYR A 380 -6.15 -0.73 -13.41
N ALA A 381 -6.99 -1.17 -12.48
CA ALA A 381 -7.74 -0.34 -11.55
C ALA A 381 -7.42 -0.75 -10.11
N SER A 382 -8.30 -1.42 -9.36
CA SER A 382 -8.05 -1.67 -7.92
C SER A 382 -6.97 -2.71 -7.65
N PHE A 383 -6.81 -3.69 -8.53
CA PHE A 383 -5.87 -4.80 -8.34
C PHE A 383 -4.47 -4.50 -8.90
N ASN A 384 -4.18 -3.26 -9.28
CA ASN A 384 -2.81 -2.86 -9.64
C ASN A 384 -1.82 -3.16 -8.49
N CYS A 385 -2.31 -3.19 -7.25
CA CYS A 385 -1.54 -3.62 -6.08
C CYS A 385 -0.89 -4.99 -6.27
N MET A 386 -1.51 -5.93 -6.98
CA MET A 386 -0.92 -7.25 -7.26
C MET A 386 0.39 -7.15 -8.06
N VAL A 387 0.51 -6.12 -8.90
CA VAL A 387 1.67 -5.85 -9.75
C VAL A 387 2.71 -4.99 -9.04
N TYR A 388 2.28 -3.94 -8.33
CA TYR A 388 3.19 -2.92 -7.79
C TYR A 388 3.50 -3.06 -6.29
N ASP A 389 2.63 -3.73 -5.54
CA ASP A 389 2.67 -3.79 -4.07
C ASP A 389 2.68 -5.22 -3.51
N HIS A 390 2.36 -6.21 -4.36
CA HIS A 390 2.41 -7.65 -4.10
C HIS A 390 1.71 -8.11 -2.81
N PRO A 391 0.47 -7.67 -2.51
CA PRO A 391 -0.25 -8.15 -1.34
C PRO A 391 -0.67 -9.61 -1.50
N THR A 392 -0.92 -10.26 -0.37
CA THR A 392 -1.74 -11.48 -0.36
C THR A 392 -3.19 -11.06 -0.18
N ILE A 393 -4.02 -11.32 -1.19
CA ILE A 393 -5.46 -11.04 -1.15
C ILE A 393 -6.27 -12.32 -0.97
N GLN A 394 -7.40 -12.21 -0.30
CA GLN A 394 -8.25 -13.33 0.06
C GLN A 394 -9.68 -13.06 -0.46
N PRO A 395 -10.17 -13.81 -1.47
CA PRO A 395 -11.54 -13.68 -1.92
C PRO A 395 -12.51 -14.23 -0.85
N VAL A 396 -13.59 -13.48 -0.63
CA VAL A 396 -14.66 -13.83 0.30
C VAL A 396 -15.97 -13.86 -0.46
N ILE A 397 -16.76 -14.91 -0.25
CA ILE A 397 -18.05 -15.10 -0.92
C ILE A 397 -19.12 -15.23 0.16
N MET A 398 -20.14 -14.39 0.07
CA MET A 398 -21.34 -14.54 0.91
C MET A 398 -22.18 -15.70 0.39
N SER A 399 -22.55 -16.62 1.27
CA SER A 399 -23.21 -17.88 0.93
C SER A 399 -24.33 -18.19 1.92
N ASP A 400 -25.52 -18.45 1.39
CA ASP A 400 -26.69 -18.92 2.16
C ASP A 400 -26.68 -20.46 2.39
N ALA A 401 -25.62 -21.15 1.96
CA ALA A 401 -25.54 -22.61 2.10
C ALA A 401 -25.52 -23.02 3.58
N ALA A 402 -26.40 -23.96 3.95
CA ALA A 402 -26.57 -24.49 5.31
C ALA A 402 -25.29 -25.12 5.92
N SER A 403 -24.25 -25.35 5.12
CA SER A 403 -22.94 -25.83 5.57
C SER A 403 -21.83 -25.33 4.64
N PRO A 404 -21.27 -24.12 4.86
CA PRO A 404 -20.21 -23.56 4.02
C PRO A 404 -19.00 -24.49 3.88
N GLY A 405 -18.68 -25.28 4.91
CA GLY A 405 -17.58 -26.26 4.89
C GLY A 405 -17.81 -27.49 4.01
N ALA A 406 -19.05 -27.75 3.57
CA ALA A 406 -19.41 -28.88 2.71
C ALA A 406 -19.53 -28.48 1.22
N THR A 407 -19.41 -27.18 0.91
CA THR A 407 -19.50 -26.68 -0.46
C THR A 407 -18.32 -27.17 -1.29
N GLN A 408 -18.61 -27.83 -2.41
CA GLN A 408 -17.59 -28.26 -3.36
C GLN A 408 -16.84 -27.05 -3.93
N MET A 409 -15.50 -27.10 -3.85
CA MET A 409 -14.63 -26.10 -4.42
C MET A 409 -14.00 -26.60 -5.72
N TYR A 410 -13.73 -25.69 -6.62
CA TYR A 410 -13.12 -25.93 -7.93
C TYR A 410 -11.91 -25.03 -8.08
N LYS A 411 -10.86 -25.53 -8.73
CA LYS A 411 -9.76 -24.65 -9.14
C LYS A 411 -10.26 -23.72 -10.23
N ALA A 412 -9.88 -22.47 -10.11
CA ALA A 412 -10.26 -21.43 -11.03
C ALA A 412 -9.14 -20.41 -11.21
N SER A 413 -9.30 -19.59 -12.25
CA SER A 413 -8.54 -18.35 -12.44
C SER A 413 -9.51 -17.17 -12.40
N LEU A 414 -9.04 -16.04 -11.87
CA LEU A 414 -9.81 -14.81 -11.75
C LEU A 414 -9.18 -13.71 -12.61
N TRP A 415 -9.99 -13.10 -13.47
CA TRP A 415 -9.58 -12.17 -14.52
C TRP A 415 -10.31 -10.84 -14.37
N GLY A 416 -9.62 -9.74 -14.67
CA GLY A 416 -10.24 -8.43 -14.78
C GLY A 416 -11.00 -8.26 -16.11
N PRO A 417 -11.59 -7.06 -16.33
CA PRO A 417 -12.49 -6.83 -17.44
C PRO A 417 -11.78 -6.40 -18.74
N THR A 418 -10.48 -6.13 -18.71
CA THR A 418 -9.79 -5.53 -19.85
C THR A 418 -9.56 -6.53 -20.99
N CYS A 419 -9.27 -5.99 -22.18
CA CYS A 419 -8.89 -6.78 -23.34
C CYS A 419 -7.44 -7.32 -23.27
N ASP A 420 -6.72 -7.04 -22.19
CA ASP A 420 -5.33 -7.49 -22.00
C ASP A 420 -5.29 -8.88 -21.35
N GLY A 421 -4.60 -9.83 -22.00
CA GLY A 421 -4.34 -11.17 -21.46
C GLY A 421 -3.44 -11.19 -20.21
N MET A 422 -2.83 -10.07 -19.83
CA MET A 422 -2.13 -9.93 -18.56
C MET A 422 -3.04 -9.57 -17.38
N ASP A 423 -4.29 -9.17 -17.62
CA ASP A 423 -5.28 -8.79 -16.60
C ASP A 423 -5.86 -10.02 -15.87
N CYS A 424 -4.97 -10.79 -15.26
CA CYS A 424 -5.25 -11.98 -14.47
C CYS A 424 -4.93 -11.67 -13.01
N ILE A 425 -5.96 -11.47 -12.20
CA ILE A 425 -5.87 -11.11 -10.78
C ILE A 425 -5.33 -12.29 -9.97
N MET A 426 -5.86 -13.50 -10.20
CA MET A 426 -5.42 -14.72 -9.52
C MET A 426 -5.29 -15.85 -10.55
N LYS A 427 -4.06 -16.37 -10.72
CA LYS A 427 -3.78 -17.45 -11.67
C LYS A 427 -4.38 -18.79 -11.24
N GLU A 428 -4.33 -19.07 -9.94
CA GLU A 428 -4.91 -20.27 -9.35
C GLU A 428 -5.56 -19.90 -8.00
N VAL A 429 -6.88 -20.13 -7.92
CA VAL A 429 -7.70 -19.91 -6.73
C VAL A 429 -8.75 -21.01 -6.63
N GLU A 430 -9.08 -21.49 -5.44
CA GLU A 430 -10.21 -22.38 -5.22
C GLU A 430 -11.47 -21.57 -4.91
N LEU A 431 -12.51 -21.73 -5.72
CA LEU A 431 -13.81 -21.05 -5.60
C LEU A 431 -14.95 -22.08 -5.60
N PRO A 432 -16.10 -21.81 -4.96
CA PRO A 432 -17.32 -22.56 -5.23
C PRO A 432 -17.73 -22.32 -6.69
N LEU A 433 -18.64 -23.16 -7.22
CA LEU A 433 -19.22 -22.87 -8.52
C LEU A 433 -20.04 -21.58 -8.45
N MET A 434 -19.51 -20.50 -9.03
CA MET A 434 -20.20 -19.21 -9.09
C MET A 434 -20.98 -19.00 -10.39
N ASP A 435 -22.07 -18.26 -10.30
CA ASP A 435 -22.89 -17.81 -11.43
C ASP A 435 -22.61 -16.34 -11.79
N ILE A 436 -22.89 -15.99 -13.05
CA ILE A 436 -22.80 -14.61 -13.53
C ILE A 436 -23.77 -13.75 -12.72
N GLY A 437 -23.29 -12.61 -12.24
CA GLY A 437 -24.02 -11.71 -11.36
C GLY A 437 -23.77 -11.94 -9.87
N GLN A 438 -23.08 -13.00 -9.45
CA GLN A 438 -22.66 -13.15 -8.05
C GLN A 438 -21.48 -12.24 -7.73
N TRP A 439 -21.27 -11.98 -6.44
CA TRP A 439 -20.27 -11.03 -5.95
C TRP A 439 -19.12 -11.74 -5.25
N ILE A 440 -17.92 -11.20 -5.42
CA ILE A 440 -16.73 -11.57 -4.68
C ILE A 440 -16.27 -10.34 -3.91
N LEU A 441 -16.02 -10.52 -2.62
CA LEU A 441 -15.57 -9.47 -1.72
C LEU A 441 -14.06 -9.61 -1.47
N PHE A 442 -13.37 -8.48 -1.40
CA PHE A 442 -11.95 -8.38 -1.09
C PHE A 442 -11.75 -7.38 0.04
N PRO A 443 -11.63 -7.86 1.29
CA PRO A 443 -11.36 -7.02 2.45
C PRO A 443 -9.96 -6.41 2.39
N SER A 444 -9.73 -5.36 3.19
CA SER A 444 -8.42 -4.71 3.35
C SER A 444 -7.82 -4.14 2.05
N MET A 445 -8.66 -3.65 1.16
CA MET A 445 -8.28 -3.11 -0.16
C MET A 445 -8.06 -1.59 -0.13
N GLY A 446 -7.60 -1.02 0.98
CA GLY A 446 -7.46 0.43 1.13
C GLY A 446 -6.07 1.00 0.90
N ALA A 447 -5.02 0.17 0.77
CA ALA A 447 -3.64 0.64 0.61
C ALA A 447 -3.07 0.26 -0.76
N TYR A 448 -2.59 1.26 -1.50
CA TYR A 448 -1.97 1.10 -2.84
C TYR A 448 -2.87 0.40 -3.87
N THR A 449 -4.19 0.56 -3.73
CA THR A 449 -5.22 0.06 -4.63
C THR A 449 -5.72 1.20 -5.52
N CYS A 450 -6.81 1.87 -5.14
CA CYS A 450 -7.41 2.94 -5.94
C CYS A 450 -6.46 4.13 -6.21
N ALA A 451 -5.43 4.32 -5.38
CA ALA A 451 -4.42 5.37 -5.52
C ALA A 451 -3.62 5.29 -6.84
N ALA A 452 -3.42 4.08 -7.37
CA ALA A 452 -2.65 3.81 -8.59
C ALA A 452 -3.49 3.21 -9.74
N GLY A 453 -4.82 3.22 -9.58
CA GLY A 453 -5.74 2.76 -10.61
C GLY A 453 -5.85 3.75 -11.78
N SER A 454 -6.09 3.20 -12.98
CA SER A 454 -6.29 3.92 -14.24
C SER A 454 -7.63 3.55 -14.88
N ASP A 455 -8.08 4.36 -15.84
CA ASP A 455 -9.30 4.10 -16.63
C ASP A 455 -8.96 3.36 -17.95
N PHE A 456 -7.95 2.48 -17.94
CA PHE A 456 -7.52 1.74 -19.13
C PHE A 456 -8.68 0.92 -19.72
N ASN A 457 -8.80 0.91 -21.06
CA ASN A 457 -9.95 0.39 -21.81
C ASN A 457 -11.30 1.09 -21.52
N GLY A 458 -11.30 2.22 -20.80
CA GLY A 458 -12.49 3.02 -20.50
C GLY A 458 -13.32 2.53 -19.32
N PHE A 459 -12.88 1.49 -18.62
CA PHE A 459 -13.53 1.02 -17.39
C PHE A 459 -13.38 2.06 -16.29
N GLN A 460 -14.51 2.43 -15.68
CA GLN A 460 -14.54 3.41 -14.60
C GLN A 460 -14.01 2.79 -13.30
N ARG A 461 -13.33 3.61 -12.48
CA ARG A 461 -12.93 3.20 -11.13
C ARG A 461 -14.16 2.95 -10.24
N PRO A 462 -14.11 1.94 -9.35
CA PRO A 462 -15.20 1.67 -8.43
C PRO A 462 -15.58 2.88 -7.58
N GLN A 463 -16.89 3.10 -7.43
CA GLN A 463 -17.42 4.12 -6.52
C GLN A 463 -17.15 3.75 -5.06
N LYS A 464 -17.09 4.74 -4.18
CA LYS A 464 -16.85 4.56 -2.74
C LYS A 464 -18.07 4.96 -1.94
N ILE A 465 -18.49 4.08 -1.03
CA ILE A 465 -19.64 4.28 -0.15
C ILE A 465 -19.11 4.37 1.27
N TYR A 466 -19.19 5.57 1.84
CA TYR A 466 -18.66 5.86 3.16
C TYR A 466 -19.74 5.63 4.22
N PHE A 467 -19.34 5.03 5.32
CA PHE A 467 -20.16 4.87 6.51
C PHE A 467 -19.22 4.79 7.72
N ASP A 468 -19.80 4.91 8.92
CA ASP A 468 -19.05 4.79 10.16
C ASP A 468 -19.65 3.68 11.02
N SER A 469 -18.90 2.59 11.24
CA SER A 469 -19.43 1.44 11.97
C SER A 469 -19.81 1.73 13.42
N ASN A 470 -19.34 2.83 14.02
CA ASN A 470 -19.71 3.21 15.38
C ASN A 470 -21.10 3.83 15.46
N PHE A 471 -21.63 4.41 14.37
CA PHE A 471 -22.94 5.10 14.37
C PHE A 471 -24.07 4.28 13.74
N VAL A 472 -23.75 3.27 12.92
CA VAL A 472 -24.77 2.36 12.35
C VAL A 472 -25.47 1.49 13.42
N ALA A 473 -24.95 1.48 14.65
CA ALA A 473 -25.55 0.75 15.77
C ALA A 473 -26.86 1.37 16.31
N ASP A 474 -27.11 2.68 16.10
CA ASP A 474 -28.24 3.38 16.74
C ASP A 474 -29.48 3.55 15.83
N ASP A 475 -29.32 3.49 14.50
CA ASP A 475 -30.42 3.81 13.56
C ASP A 475 -31.45 2.69 13.34
N GLN A 476 -31.29 1.52 13.98
CA GLN A 476 -32.35 0.50 13.99
C GLN A 476 -33.48 0.75 15.00
N GLN A 477 -33.46 1.87 15.75
CA GLN A 477 -34.56 2.24 16.67
C GLN A 477 -35.44 3.41 16.23
N GLN A 478 -35.22 4.03 15.06
CA GLN A 478 -36.01 5.19 14.63
C GLN A 478 -36.76 5.00 13.30
N PHE A 479 -37.46 3.88 13.13
CA PHE A 479 -38.65 3.85 12.25
C PHE A 479 -39.70 2.88 12.79
N VAL A 480 -40.39 3.28 13.86
CA VAL A 480 -41.70 2.73 14.23
C VAL A 480 -42.63 3.89 14.61
N HIS A 481 -43.72 3.96 13.84
CA HIS A 481 -44.88 4.87 13.84
C HIS A 481 -44.75 6.24 13.19
#